data_AF-L8MBG2-F1
#
_entry.id   AF-L8MBG2-F1
#
_cell.length_a   1.000
_cell.length_b   1.000
_cell.length_c   1.000
_cell.angle_alpha   90.00
_cell.angle_beta   90.00
_cell.angle_gamma   90.00
#
_symmetry.space_group_name_H-M   'P 1'
#
loop_
_entity.id
_entity.type
_entity.pdbx_description
1 polymer ?
#
loop_
_entity_poly.entity_id
_entity_poly.type
_entity_poly.pdbx_seq_one_letter_code
_entity_poly.pdbx_strand_id
1 'polypeptide(L)'
;MQVKFREFNPFDIWIWLEFANVPSRVEQEYIEELFNSWFYLGKLGGFNAENLQVQDTGIEISYLDYDMEEANNKLMSPMHNMSHWEYLGVWGRCWFDLGTSDLISIDILINSLNQLSKEYVTIKQIIFGGENEDWLVDGKHNPDFLD
;
A
#
# COMPACT_ATOMS: atom_id res chain seq x y z
N MET A 1 -0.90 7.35 -15.42
CA MET A 1 -0.21 7.12 -14.13
C MET A 1 1.02 6.25 -14.38
N GLN A 2 2.22 6.76 -14.08
CA GLN A 2 3.48 6.00 -14.14
C GLN A 2 3.77 5.34 -12.78
N VAL A 3 4.33 4.14 -12.76
CA VAL A 3 4.75 3.46 -11.52
C VAL A 3 6.27 3.28 -11.54
N LYS A 4 6.93 3.58 -10.43
CA LYS A 4 8.38 3.45 -10.26
C LYS A 4 8.71 2.77 -8.94
N PHE A 5 9.77 1.96 -8.96
CA PHE A 5 10.40 1.40 -7.77
C PHE A 5 11.83 1.94 -7.72
N ARG A 6 12.27 2.39 -6.55
CA ARG A 6 13.64 2.88 -6.30
C ARG A 6 14.30 2.01 -5.23
N GLU A 7 14.89 2.61 -4.19
CA GLU A 7 15.42 1.91 -3.02
C GLU A 7 14.28 1.33 -2.17
N PHE A 8 13.68 0.23 -2.65
CA PHE A 8 12.59 -0.46 -1.99
C PHE A 8 13.12 -1.29 -0.81
N ASN A 9 12.73 -0.93 0.41
CA ASN A 9 12.91 -1.72 1.61
C ASN A 9 11.53 -1.94 2.27
N PRO A 10 11.00 -3.17 2.34
CA PRO A 10 9.64 -3.39 2.86
C PRO A 10 9.46 -2.95 4.31
N PHE A 11 10.54 -2.90 5.10
CA PHE A 11 10.49 -2.47 6.51
C PHE A 11 10.65 -0.96 6.71
N ASP A 12 10.97 -0.23 5.63
CA ASP A 12 11.24 1.20 5.65
C ASP A 12 10.97 1.77 4.27
N ILE A 13 9.69 1.92 3.93
CA ILE A 13 9.28 2.38 2.60
C ILE A 13 8.49 3.67 2.66
N TRP A 14 8.99 4.67 1.95
CA TRP A 14 8.19 5.81 1.55
C TRP A 14 7.45 5.51 0.25
N ILE A 15 6.14 5.75 0.25
CA ILE A 15 5.32 5.75 -0.95
C ILE A 15 4.99 7.20 -1.29
N TRP A 16 5.32 7.60 -2.51
CA TRP A 16 5.14 8.96 -2.99
C TRP A 16 4.13 9.01 -4.12
N LEU A 17 3.28 10.04 -4.11
CA LEU A 17 2.31 10.36 -5.15
C LEU A 17 2.60 11.75 -5.71
N GLU A 18 2.74 11.86 -7.02
CA GLU A 18 2.68 13.15 -7.72
C GLU A 18 1.31 13.32 -8.35
N PHE A 19 0.63 14.41 -7.99
CA PHE A 19 -0.68 14.76 -8.52
C PHE A 19 -0.57 15.70 -9.73
N ALA A 20 -1.62 15.74 -10.56
CA ALA A 20 -1.66 16.66 -11.69
C ALA A 20 -1.70 18.13 -11.23
N ASN A 21 -2.42 18.39 -10.14
CA ASN A 21 -2.56 19.67 -9.47
C ASN A 21 -2.43 19.45 -7.95
N VAL A 22 -2.35 20.53 -7.17
CA VAL A 22 -2.41 20.44 -5.69
C VAL A 22 -3.75 19.80 -5.29
N PRO A 23 -3.76 18.65 -4.59
CA PRO A 23 -5.00 17.97 -4.26
C PRO A 23 -5.78 18.78 -3.22
N SER A 24 -7.08 18.93 -3.45
CA SER A 24 -8.03 19.48 -2.48
C SER A 24 -8.17 18.56 -1.26
N ARG A 25 -8.76 19.07 -0.16
CA ARG A 25 -8.94 18.27 1.06
C ARG A 25 -9.77 16.99 0.81
N VAL A 26 -10.79 17.07 -0.03
CA VAL A 26 -11.63 15.91 -0.38
C VAL A 26 -10.83 14.88 -1.19
N GLU A 27 -9.99 15.32 -2.12
CA GLU A 27 -9.09 14.42 -2.87
C GLU A 27 -8.06 13.75 -1.95
N GLN A 28 -7.52 14.49 -0.98
CA GLN A 28 -6.63 13.92 0.05
C GLN A 28 -7.34 12.85 0.88
N GLU A 29 -8.60 13.09 1.28
CA GLU A 29 -9.39 12.11 2.02
C GLU A 29 -9.62 10.81 1.24
N TYR A 30 -9.83 10.87 -0.08
CA TYR A 30 -9.92 9.66 -0.90
C TYR A 30 -8.60 8.86 -0.92
N ILE A 31 -7.46 9.54 -0.95
CA ILE A 31 -6.14 8.90 -0.88
C ILE A 31 -5.93 8.27 0.50
N GLU A 32 -6.12 9.06 1.56
CA GLU A 32 -5.97 8.62 2.94
C GLU A 32 -6.84 7.39 3.22
N GLU A 33 -8.12 7.41 2.82
CA GLU A 33 -9.04 6.30 3.05
C GLU A 33 -8.67 5.02 2.29
N LEU A 34 -8.20 5.15 1.03
CA LEU A 34 -7.70 4.00 0.27
C LEU A 34 -6.51 3.35 0.99
N PHE A 35 -5.54 4.14 1.42
CA PHE A 35 -4.35 3.62 2.11
C PHE A 35 -4.67 3.08 3.49
N ASN A 36 -5.55 3.73 4.26
CA ASN A 36 -6.02 3.23 5.56
C ASN A 36 -6.70 1.86 5.40
N SER A 37 -7.56 1.70 4.38
CA SER A 37 -8.24 0.44 4.09
C SER A 37 -7.26 -0.66 3.67
N TRP A 38 -6.34 -0.32 2.76
CA TRP A 38 -5.29 -1.24 2.29
C TRP A 38 -4.38 -1.68 3.44
N PHE A 39 -3.89 -0.74 4.24
CA PHE A 39 -3.06 -1.02 5.40
C PHE A 39 -3.80 -1.87 6.43
N TYR A 40 -5.08 -1.59 6.71
CA TYR A 40 -5.86 -2.36 7.66
C TYR A 40 -6.00 -3.83 7.25
N LEU A 41 -6.27 -4.11 5.97
CA LEU A 41 -6.27 -5.48 5.44
C LEU A 41 -4.89 -6.13 5.58
N GLY A 42 -3.83 -5.39 5.27
CA GLY A 42 -2.45 -5.87 5.41
C GLY A 42 -2.05 -6.15 6.87
N LYS A 43 -2.46 -5.30 7.81
CA LYS A 43 -2.22 -5.45 9.25
C LYS A 43 -2.85 -6.73 9.80
N LEU A 44 -3.96 -7.16 9.21
CA LEU A 44 -4.65 -8.42 9.52
C LEU A 44 -4.12 -9.63 8.73
N GLY A 45 -3.06 -9.46 7.93
CA GLY A 45 -2.47 -10.53 7.13
C GLY A 45 -3.29 -10.92 5.89
N GLY A 46 -4.18 -10.04 5.44
CA GLY A 46 -5.09 -10.31 4.31
C GLY A 46 -4.41 -10.46 2.95
N PHE A 47 -3.13 -10.08 2.85
CA PHE A 47 -2.34 -10.22 1.63
C PHE A 47 -1.39 -11.44 1.67
N ASN A 48 -1.78 -12.50 2.37
CA ASN A 48 -0.99 -13.73 2.46
C ASN A 48 -1.08 -14.55 1.15
N ALA A 49 -0.01 -14.54 0.36
CA ALA A 49 0.11 -15.27 -0.88
C ALA A 49 0.19 -16.80 -0.67
N GLU A 50 0.55 -17.27 0.52
CA GLU A 50 0.55 -18.71 0.86
C GLU A 50 -0.86 -19.28 1.11
N ASN A 51 -1.90 -18.43 1.18
CA ASN A 51 -3.29 -18.83 1.43
C ASN A 51 -4.28 -18.27 0.39
N LEU A 52 -3.94 -18.39 -0.90
CA LEU A 52 -4.76 -17.91 -2.02
C LEU A 52 -5.63 -19.01 -2.65
N GLN A 53 -6.23 -19.89 -1.83
CA GLN A 53 -6.95 -21.09 -2.30
C GLN A 53 -7.99 -20.82 -3.41
N VAL A 54 -8.73 -19.71 -3.31
CA VAL A 54 -9.73 -19.32 -4.34
C VAL A 54 -9.04 -18.98 -5.67
N GLN A 55 -7.94 -18.24 -5.62
CA GLN A 55 -7.15 -17.89 -6.81
C GLN A 55 -6.51 -19.14 -7.41
N ASP A 56 -5.96 -20.02 -6.56
CA ASP A 56 -5.27 -21.25 -6.98
C ASP A 56 -6.23 -22.27 -7.61
N THR A 57 -7.51 -22.23 -7.21
CA THR A 57 -8.58 -23.03 -7.82
C THR A 57 -8.87 -22.61 -9.27
N GLY A 58 -8.66 -21.34 -9.61
CA GLY A 58 -8.85 -20.84 -10.98
C GLY A 58 -10.33 -20.64 -11.36
N ILE A 59 -10.79 -21.31 -12.43
CA ILE A 59 -12.07 -20.99 -13.09
C ILE A 59 -13.25 -21.75 -12.47
N GLU A 60 -13.05 -23.00 -12.05
CA GLU A 60 -14.12 -23.85 -11.51
C GLU A 60 -14.27 -23.68 -9.99
N ILE A 61 -14.68 -22.48 -9.55
CA ILE A 61 -14.82 -22.13 -8.13
C ILE A 61 -16.11 -22.72 -7.50
N SER A 62 -17.04 -23.18 -8.33
CA SER A 62 -18.33 -23.70 -7.83
C SER A 62 -18.09 -24.90 -6.90
N TYR A 63 -18.65 -24.83 -5.70
CA TYR A 63 -18.49 -25.84 -4.65
C TYR A 63 -17.06 -26.02 -4.12
N LEU A 64 -16.20 -25.01 -4.28
CA LEU A 64 -14.91 -24.99 -3.58
C LEU A 64 -15.14 -25.08 -2.06
N ASP A 65 -14.56 -26.12 -1.45
CA ASP A 65 -14.47 -26.27 -0.01
C ASP A 65 -13.17 -25.59 0.46
N TYR A 66 -13.30 -24.46 1.15
CA TYR A 66 -12.14 -23.68 1.60
C TYR A 66 -11.56 -24.33 2.86
N ASP A 67 -10.33 -24.82 2.78
CA ASP A 67 -9.68 -25.54 3.86
C ASP A 67 -9.17 -24.57 4.93
N MET A 68 -9.91 -24.50 6.04
CA MET A 68 -9.54 -23.67 7.19
C MET A 68 -8.39 -24.26 8.01
N GLU A 69 -8.17 -25.57 8.00
CA GLU A 69 -7.03 -26.18 8.68
C GLU A 69 -5.74 -25.83 7.93
N GLU A 70 -5.74 -25.94 6.60
CA GLU A 70 -4.64 -25.48 5.76
C GLU A 70 -4.36 -23.98 5.98
N ALA A 71 -5.40 -23.14 5.96
CA ALA A 71 -5.26 -21.69 6.18
C ALA A 71 -4.62 -21.37 7.55
N ASN A 72 -5.06 -22.05 8.61
CA ASN A 72 -4.52 -21.84 9.96
C ASN A 72 -3.08 -22.33 10.14
N ASN A 73 -2.61 -23.22 9.26
CA ASN A 73 -1.24 -23.73 9.26
C ASN A 73 -0.26 -22.82 8.48
N LYS A 74 -0.74 -21.85 7.69
CA LYS A 74 0.12 -20.88 6.99
C LYS A 74 0.64 -19.83 7.97
N LEU A 75 1.84 -19.33 7.71
CA LEU A 75 2.40 -18.22 8.47
C LEU A 75 1.65 -16.94 8.11
N MET A 76 1.34 -16.12 9.12
CA MET A 76 0.72 -14.83 8.89
C MET A 76 1.70 -13.89 8.17
N SER A 77 1.16 -13.07 7.27
CA SER A 77 1.90 -12.11 6.46
C SER A 77 1.45 -10.65 6.76
N PRO A 78 1.62 -10.13 8.00
CA PRO A 78 1.11 -8.83 8.39
C PRO A 78 1.99 -7.66 7.95
N MET A 79 1.34 -6.51 7.69
CA MET A 79 1.98 -5.20 7.78
C MET A 79 2.13 -4.76 9.23
N HIS A 80 3.15 -3.95 9.53
CA HIS A 80 3.45 -3.57 10.90
C HIS A 80 3.05 -2.14 11.22
N ASN A 81 3.38 -1.17 10.38
CA ASN A 81 3.20 0.23 10.76
C ASN A 81 2.98 1.17 9.56
N MET A 82 2.39 2.33 9.81
CA MET A 82 2.27 3.42 8.85
C MET A 82 2.34 4.77 9.56
N SER A 83 2.86 5.79 8.87
CA SER A 83 2.82 7.17 9.35
C SER A 83 1.51 7.87 8.97
N HIS A 84 1.39 9.14 9.35
CA HIS A 84 0.37 10.01 8.76
C HIS A 84 0.77 10.42 7.35
N TRP A 85 -0.23 10.78 6.53
CA TRP A 85 0.01 11.38 5.23
C TRP A 85 0.53 12.80 5.36
N GLU A 86 1.51 13.12 4.52
CA GLU A 86 2.06 14.46 4.38
C GLU A 86 1.80 14.95 2.95
N TYR A 87 1.53 16.25 2.78
CA TYR A 87 1.35 16.88 1.48
C TYR A 87 2.19 18.15 1.33
N LEU A 88 2.84 18.31 0.18
CA LEU A 88 3.62 19.49 -0.19
C LEU A 88 3.42 19.81 -1.68
N GLY A 89 2.66 20.87 -1.96
CA GLY A 89 2.34 21.25 -3.34
C GLY A 89 1.59 20.13 -4.07
N VAL A 90 2.18 19.63 -5.16
CA VAL A 90 1.61 18.51 -5.94
C VAL A 90 2.06 17.13 -5.45
N TRP A 91 2.81 17.06 -4.36
CA TRP A 91 3.30 15.81 -3.80
C TRP A 91 2.51 15.41 -2.56
N GLY A 92 2.28 14.11 -2.43
CA GLY A 92 1.87 13.46 -1.18
C GLY A 92 2.80 12.29 -0.87
N ARG A 93 3.04 12.01 0.41
CA ARG A 93 3.81 10.83 0.83
C ARG A 93 3.31 10.24 2.13
N CYS A 94 3.56 8.96 2.32
CA CYS A 94 3.38 8.27 3.58
C CYS A 94 4.43 7.17 3.73
N TRP A 95 4.90 6.96 4.96
CA TRP A 95 5.84 5.91 5.31
C TRP A 95 5.10 4.66 5.78
N PHE A 96 5.64 3.49 5.43
CA PHE A 96 5.12 2.20 5.85
C PHE A 96 6.25 1.25 6.28
N ASP A 97 5.92 0.40 7.25
CA ASP A 97 6.57 -0.89 7.48
C ASP A 97 5.59 -1.98 7.04
N LEU A 98 5.84 -2.54 5.86
CA LEU A 98 5.03 -3.60 5.25
C LEU A 98 5.20 -4.95 5.97
N GLY A 99 6.10 -5.05 6.95
CA GLY A 99 6.35 -6.25 7.72
C GLY A 99 6.68 -7.45 6.82
N THR A 100 5.94 -8.53 7.00
CA THR A 100 6.07 -9.74 6.19
C THR A 100 4.97 -9.85 5.13
N SER A 101 4.21 -8.78 4.87
CA SER A 101 3.15 -8.74 3.87
C SER A 101 3.67 -9.08 2.47
N ASP A 102 2.99 -10.00 1.77
CA ASP A 102 3.43 -10.40 0.43
C ASP A 102 3.16 -9.31 -0.62
N LEU A 103 3.94 -9.38 -1.71
CA LEU A 103 3.96 -8.36 -2.77
C LEU A 103 2.63 -8.21 -3.54
N ILE A 104 1.70 -9.16 -3.41
CA ILE A 104 0.33 -9.02 -3.94
C ILE A 104 -0.37 -7.77 -3.40
N SER A 105 -0.01 -7.34 -2.19
CA SER A 105 -0.48 -6.09 -1.59
C SER A 105 -0.17 -4.87 -2.46
N ILE A 106 1.01 -4.84 -3.09
CA ILE A 106 1.48 -3.72 -3.92
C ILE A 106 0.73 -3.69 -5.26
N ASP A 107 0.50 -4.85 -5.88
CA ASP A 107 -0.29 -4.94 -7.11
C ASP A 107 -1.75 -4.48 -6.88
N ILE A 108 -2.37 -4.91 -5.78
CA ILE A 108 -3.71 -4.48 -5.38
C ILE A 108 -3.77 -2.96 -5.18
N LEU A 109 -2.77 -2.38 -4.51
CA LEU A 109 -2.68 -0.94 -4.30
C LEU A 109 -2.53 -0.17 -5.61
N ILE A 110 -1.64 -0.61 -6.51
CA ILE A 110 -1.43 0.02 -7.83
C ILE A 110 -2.72 0.00 -8.64
N ASN A 111 -3.42 -1.13 -8.68
CA ASN A 111 -4.68 -1.27 -9.41
C ASN A 111 -5.76 -0.33 -8.84
N SER A 112 -5.85 -0.24 -7.51
CA SER A 112 -6.81 0.64 -6.83
C SER A 112 -6.50 2.11 -7.11
N LEU A 113 -5.23 2.52 -7.00
CA LEU A 113 -4.79 3.87 -7.32
C LEU A 113 -5.00 4.23 -8.80
N ASN A 114 -4.85 3.26 -9.71
CA ASN A 114 -5.11 3.49 -11.14
C ASN A 114 -6.57 3.83 -11.39
N GLN A 115 -7.51 3.17 -10.69
CA GLN A 115 -8.92 3.48 -10.81
C GLN A 115 -9.25 4.81 -10.12
N LEU A 116 -8.75 5.02 -8.91
CA LEU A 116 -8.91 6.26 -8.17
C LEU A 116 -8.40 7.47 -8.97
N SER A 117 -7.29 7.29 -9.69
CA SER A 117 -6.69 8.30 -10.56
C SER A 117 -7.58 8.74 -11.72
N LYS A 118 -8.37 7.82 -12.25
CA LYS A 118 -9.28 8.09 -13.38
C LYS A 118 -10.55 8.82 -12.95
N GLU A 119 -11.01 8.58 -11.73
CA GLU A 119 -12.34 9.01 -11.28
C GLU A 119 -12.33 10.17 -10.29
N TYR A 120 -11.34 10.26 -9.40
CA TYR A 120 -11.40 11.16 -8.24
C TYR A 120 -10.25 12.17 -8.19
N VAL A 121 -8.99 11.74 -8.37
CA VAL A 121 -7.84 12.65 -8.29
C VAL A 121 -6.74 12.21 -9.24
N THR A 122 -6.38 13.04 -10.22
CA THR A 122 -5.41 12.65 -11.25
C THR A 122 -3.99 12.49 -10.67
N ILE A 123 -3.53 11.24 -10.59
CA ILE A 123 -2.16 10.88 -10.18
C ILE A 123 -1.29 10.71 -11.42
N LYS A 124 -0.22 11.50 -11.52
CA LYS A 124 0.79 11.43 -12.58
C LYS A 124 1.71 10.24 -12.38
N GLN A 125 2.30 10.10 -11.18
CA GLN A 125 3.19 9.00 -10.86
C GLN A 125 3.07 8.53 -9.41
N ILE A 126 3.42 7.26 -9.21
CA ILE A 126 3.61 6.61 -7.91
C ILE A 126 5.07 6.16 -7.84
N ILE A 127 5.72 6.39 -6.70
CA ILE A 127 7.09 5.94 -6.45
C ILE A 127 7.10 5.13 -5.15
N PHE A 128 7.61 3.90 -5.23
CA PHE A 128 7.83 3.02 -4.09
C PHE A 128 9.31 3.02 -3.71
N GLY A 129 9.62 3.52 -2.52
CA GLY A 129 10.97 3.61 -1.97
C GLY A 129 11.76 4.84 -2.43
N GLY A 130 12.96 4.97 -1.85
CA GLY A 130 13.85 6.10 -2.08
C GLY A 130 13.38 7.43 -1.49
N GLU A 131 14.23 8.44 -1.62
CA GLU A 131 13.91 9.82 -1.29
C GLU A 131 13.52 10.60 -2.55
N ASN A 132 12.66 11.59 -2.40
CA ASN A 132 12.36 12.52 -3.49
C ASN A 132 13.30 13.72 -3.43
N GLU A 133 14.05 13.98 -4.50
CA GLU A 133 14.99 15.11 -4.56
C GLU A 133 14.27 16.46 -4.33
N ASP A 134 13.03 16.57 -4.80
CA ASP A 134 12.19 17.75 -4.63
C ASP A 134 11.64 17.92 -3.20
N TRP A 135 11.63 16.86 -2.40
CA TRP A 135 11.11 16.86 -1.03
C TRP A 135 11.83 15.84 -0.17
N LEU A 136 12.90 16.30 0.48
CA LEU A 136 13.72 15.48 1.36
C LEU A 136 12.92 14.96 2.56
N VAL A 137 13.31 13.79 3.05
CA VAL A 137 12.81 13.23 4.31
C VAL A 137 13.69 13.78 5.42
N ASP A 138 13.11 14.34 6.49
CA ASP A 138 13.90 14.79 7.63
C ASP A 138 14.60 13.60 8.30
N GLY A 139 15.87 13.77 8.65
CA GLY A 139 16.77 12.69 9.02
C GLY A 139 16.26 11.83 10.18
N LYS A 140 16.13 10.53 9.90
CA LYS A 140 15.76 9.42 10.80
C LYS A 140 14.35 9.53 11.38
N HIS A 141 13.39 8.98 10.65
CA HIS A 141 12.19 8.43 11.27
C HIS A 141 12.66 7.37 12.29
N ASN A 142 12.60 7.72 13.59
CA ASN A 142 12.89 6.77 14.65
C ASN A 142 11.57 6.04 14.95
N PRO A 143 11.44 4.74 14.60
CA PRO A 143 10.17 4.02 14.74
C PRO A 143 9.73 3.84 16.21
N ASP A 144 10.53 4.28 17.18
CA ASP A 144 10.28 4.17 18.62
C ASP A 144 9.37 5.26 19.22
N PHE A 145 8.82 6.19 18.43
CA PHE A 145 7.88 7.20 18.94
C PHE A 145 6.48 7.01 18.35
N LEU A 146 5.80 5.98 18.85
CA LEU A 146 4.35 5.93 18.92
C LEU A 146 4.00 5.63 20.39
N ASP A 147 3.69 6.68 21.15
CA ASP A 147 2.97 6.59 22.42
C ASP A 147 1.48 6.30 22.16
#